data_AF-A0A540RA16-F1
#
_entry.id   AF-A0A540RA16-F1
#
_cell.length_a   1.000
_cell.length_b   1.000
_cell.length_c   1.000
_cell.angle_alpha   90.00
_cell.angle_beta   90.00
_cell.angle_gamma   90.00
#
_symmetry.space_group_name_H-M   'P 1'
#
loop_
_entity.id
_entity.type
_entity.pdbx_description
1 polymer ?
#
loop_
_entity_poly.entity_id
_entity_poly.type
_entity_poly.pdbx_seq_one_letter_code
_entity_poly.pdbx_strand_id
1 'polypeptide(L)'
;MTLSALRSVLACLLVAVIAVLSVHAAPRAVARQCTAIHVLQAAGTGFSARYYTAESVGLDFSGWNPVDTLQIRLGADDVSGTNIQYPASLGRFSAFPTQRAGFGSRDLW
;
A
#
# COMPACT_ATOMS: atom_id res chain seq x y z
N MET A 1 9.09 60.68 -1.13
CA MET A 1 8.09 59.58 -1.23
C MET A 1 8.13 58.79 0.06
N THR A 2 7.00 58.74 0.75
CA THR A 2 6.90 58.56 2.21
C THR A 2 6.93 57.08 2.61
N LEU A 3 7.66 56.77 3.69
CA LEU A 3 7.80 55.44 4.31
C LEU A 3 6.46 54.68 4.52
N SER A 4 5.36 55.41 4.61
CA SER A 4 3.99 54.88 4.78
C SER A 4 3.52 54.05 3.58
N ALA A 5 3.83 54.48 2.35
CA ALA A 5 3.42 53.77 1.13
C ALA A 5 4.12 52.40 1.01
N LEU A 6 5.40 52.33 1.38
CA LEU A 6 6.19 51.10 1.35
C LEU A 6 5.68 50.05 2.36
N ARG A 7 5.27 50.50 3.55
CA ARG A 7 4.66 49.64 4.58
C ARG A 7 3.32 49.07 4.13
N SER A 8 2.50 49.87 3.44
CA SER A 8 1.19 49.43 2.96
C SER A 8 1.30 48.39 1.84
N VAL A 9 2.26 48.56 0.92
CA VAL A 9 2.51 47.59 -0.16
C VAL A 9 3.04 46.27 0.40
N LEU A 10 3.95 46.33 1.38
CA LEU A 10 4.49 45.14 2.05
C LEU A 10 3.40 44.36 2.81
N ALA A 11 2.48 45.08 3.47
CA ALA A 11 1.35 44.47 4.17
C ALA A 11 0.39 43.74 3.20
N CYS A 12 0.07 44.35 2.06
CA CYS A 12 -0.77 43.69 1.04
C CYS A 12 -0.11 42.43 0.46
N LEU A 13 1.21 42.47 0.20
CA LEU A 13 1.97 41.31 -0.27
C LEU A 13 1.97 40.16 0.76
N LEU A 14 2.16 40.47 2.04
CA LEU A 14 2.11 39.47 3.11
C LEU A 14 0.73 38.82 3.23
N VAL A 15 -0.35 39.59 3.15
CA VAL A 15 -1.72 39.05 3.18
C VAL A 15 -2.00 38.16 1.97
N ALA A 16 -1.55 38.55 0.78
CA ALA A 16 -1.70 37.74 -0.43
C ALA A 16 -0.95 36.40 -0.34
N VAL A 17 0.28 36.41 0.19
CA VAL A 17 1.08 35.19 0.39
C VAL A 17 0.41 34.26 1.40
N ILE A 18 -0.11 34.79 2.51
CA ILE A 18 -0.82 34.01 3.53
C ILE A 18 -2.10 33.42 2.94
N ALA A 19 -2.86 34.18 2.14
CA ALA A 19 -4.07 33.71 1.48
C ALA A 19 -3.78 32.55 0.51
N VAL A 20 -2.73 32.63 -0.31
CA VAL A 20 -2.32 31.56 -1.23
C VAL A 20 -1.86 30.30 -0.49
N LEU A 21 -1.17 30.45 0.64
CA LEU A 21 -0.75 29.34 1.50
C LEU A 21 -1.93 28.66 2.20
N SER A 22 -2.97 29.40 2.60
CA SER A 22 -4.16 28.84 3.27
C SER A 22 -5.10 28.05 2.36
N VAL A 23 -5.02 28.22 1.02
CA VAL A 23 -5.83 27.47 0.05
C VAL A 23 -5.26 26.07 -0.23
N HIS A 24 -4.03 25.77 0.22
CA HIS A 24 -3.40 24.45 0.09
C HIS A 24 -3.76 23.47 1.21
N ALA A 25 -4.83 23.73 1.98
CA ALA A 25 -5.45 22.70 2.80
C ALA A 25 -6.08 21.65 1.87
N ALA A 26 -5.25 20.74 1.36
CA ALA A 26 -5.68 19.58 0.60
C ALA A 26 -6.81 18.89 1.38
N PRO A 27 -7.91 18.50 0.71
CA PRO A 27 -8.96 17.75 1.38
C PRO A 27 -8.30 16.53 2.03
N ARG A 28 -8.48 16.37 3.35
CA ARG A 28 -8.09 15.14 4.04
C ARG A 28 -8.71 14.00 3.24
N ALA A 29 -7.87 13.22 2.57
CA ALA A 29 -8.30 12.03 1.86
C ALA A 29 -9.05 11.18 2.88
N VAL A 30 -10.38 11.15 2.79
CA VAL A 30 -11.18 10.18 3.51
C VAL A 30 -10.67 8.85 2.97
N ALA A 31 -9.94 8.09 3.79
CA ALA A 31 -9.46 6.78 3.42
C ALA A 31 -10.67 6.01 2.89
N ARG A 32 -10.71 5.77 1.57
CA ARG A 32 -11.80 5.01 0.97
C ARG A 32 -11.75 3.65 1.66
N GLN A 33 -12.80 3.31 2.40
CA GLN A 33 -12.89 2.03 3.12
C GLN A 33 -12.95 0.85 2.14
N CYS A 34 -13.17 1.11 0.86
CA CYS A 34 -13.22 0.12 -0.21
C CYS A 34 -12.35 0.58 -1.38
N THR A 35 -11.57 -0.34 -1.93
CA THR A 35 -10.90 -0.13 -3.23
C THR A 35 -11.85 -0.48 -4.36
N ALA A 36 -11.66 0.12 -5.54
CA ALA A 36 -12.47 -0.18 -6.72
C ALA A 36 -12.32 -1.64 -7.17
N ILE A 37 -11.13 -2.20 -6.98
CA ILE A 37 -10.77 -3.59 -7.32
C ILE A 37 -10.18 -4.25 -6.08
N HIS A 38 -10.64 -5.47 -5.79
CA HIS A 38 -10.07 -6.32 -4.75
C HIS A 38 -9.63 -7.65 -5.34
N VAL A 39 -8.35 -7.98 -5.21
CA VAL A 39 -7.76 -9.21 -5.75
C VAL A 39 -7.70 -10.25 -4.64
N LEU A 40 -8.42 -11.35 -4.85
CA LEU A 40 -8.27 -12.56 -4.03
C LEU A 40 -7.28 -13.47 -4.74
N GLN A 41 -6.23 -13.87 -4.03
CA GLN A 41 -5.18 -14.69 -4.61
C GLN A 41 -4.92 -15.95 -3.80
N ALA A 42 -4.64 -17.05 -4.50
CA ALA A 42 -4.33 -18.34 -3.90
C ALA A 42 -2.90 -18.72 -4.28
N ALA A 43 -1.93 -18.37 -3.43
CA ALA A 43 -0.53 -18.69 -3.68
C ALA A 43 -0.28 -20.20 -3.73
N GLY A 44 0.67 -20.67 -4.53
CA GLY A 44 0.95 -22.10 -4.72
C GLY A 44 1.50 -22.82 -3.47
N THR A 45 1.84 -24.09 -3.63
CA THR A 45 2.35 -24.94 -2.52
C THR A 45 3.59 -24.31 -1.87
N GLY A 46 3.60 -24.15 -0.55
CA GLY A 46 4.70 -23.54 0.20
C GLY A 46 4.64 -22.00 0.33
N PHE A 47 3.65 -21.35 -0.29
CA PHE A 47 3.49 -19.88 -0.29
C PHE A 47 2.24 -19.38 0.47
N SER A 48 1.48 -20.28 1.10
CA SER A 48 0.41 -19.94 2.04
C SER A 48 0.39 -20.88 3.24
N ALA A 49 -0.15 -20.42 4.36
CA ALA A 49 -0.44 -21.25 5.52
C ALA A 49 -1.64 -20.68 6.28
N ARG A 50 -2.29 -21.50 7.12
CA ARG A 50 -3.44 -21.08 7.95
C ARG A 50 -3.11 -19.98 8.98
N TYR A 51 -1.83 -19.76 9.27
CA TYR A 51 -1.34 -18.78 10.25
C TYR A 51 -0.66 -17.58 9.58
N TYR A 52 -0.72 -17.48 8.24
CA TYR A 52 -0.19 -16.32 7.52
C TYR A 52 -1.11 -15.11 7.67
N THR A 53 -0.54 -13.92 7.53
CA THR A 53 -1.33 -12.70 7.38
C THR A 53 -2.11 -12.77 6.06
N ALA A 54 -3.24 -12.07 5.98
CA ALA A 54 -4.01 -11.96 4.74
C ALA A 54 -3.34 -11.05 3.69
N GLU A 55 -2.11 -10.59 3.95
CA GLU A 55 -1.37 -9.70 3.04
C GLU A 55 -1.10 -10.38 1.71
N SER A 56 -1.01 -9.57 0.65
CA SER A 56 -0.66 -10.10 -0.66
C SER A 56 0.79 -10.58 -0.68
N VAL A 57 1.02 -11.81 -1.11
CA VAL A 57 2.34 -12.43 -1.27
C VAL A 57 2.55 -12.85 -2.72
N GLY A 58 3.78 -13.18 -3.09
CA GLY A 58 4.07 -13.80 -4.38
C GLY A 58 3.34 -15.14 -4.55
N LEU A 59 2.82 -15.37 -5.76
CA LEU A 59 2.04 -16.58 -6.07
C LEU A 59 2.90 -17.83 -6.27
N ASP A 60 4.16 -17.65 -6.63
CA ASP A 60 5.11 -18.69 -6.96
C ASP A 60 6.57 -18.28 -6.65
N PHE A 61 7.53 -19.12 -7.07
CA PHE A 61 8.96 -18.88 -6.87
C PHE A 61 9.51 -17.66 -7.62
N SER A 62 8.79 -17.12 -8.61
CA SER A 62 9.21 -15.89 -9.27
C SER A 62 8.99 -14.66 -8.40
N GLY A 63 8.21 -14.80 -7.30
CA GLY A 63 7.80 -13.69 -6.46
C GLY A 63 6.74 -12.80 -7.10
N TRP A 64 6.21 -13.18 -8.27
CA TRP A 64 5.21 -12.39 -8.97
C TRP A 64 3.91 -12.28 -8.17
N ASN A 65 3.38 -11.06 -8.08
CA ASN A 65 2.14 -10.74 -7.38
C ASN A 65 1.21 -9.92 -8.32
N PRO A 66 -0.02 -10.38 -8.58
CA PRO A 66 -0.99 -9.65 -9.40
C PRO A 66 -1.38 -8.30 -8.82
N VAL A 67 -1.37 -8.15 -7.48
CA VAL A 67 -1.73 -6.90 -6.81
C VAL A 67 -0.76 -5.79 -7.22
N ASP A 68 0.54 -6.05 -7.15
CA ASP A 68 1.58 -5.08 -7.52
C ASP A 68 1.44 -4.67 -8.99
N THR A 69 1.19 -5.65 -9.87
CA THR A 69 1.02 -5.39 -11.32
C THR A 69 -0.20 -4.51 -11.59
N LEU A 70 -1.31 -4.73 -10.88
CA LEU A 70 -2.53 -3.94 -11.03
C LEU A 70 -2.41 -2.56 -10.39
N GLN A 71 -1.75 -2.45 -9.24
CA GLN A 71 -1.46 -1.16 -8.61
C GLN A 71 -0.58 -0.27 -9.48
N ILE A 72 0.43 -0.84 -10.18
CA ILE A 72 1.25 -0.11 -11.15
C ILE A 72 0.41 0.45 -12.30
N ARG A 73 -0.62 -0.29 -12.76
CA ARG A 73 -1.43 0.09 -13.93
C ARG A 73 -2.60 1.00 -13.59
N LEU A 74 -3.23 0.80 -12.44
CA LEU A 74 -4.52 1.38 -12.08
C LEU A 74 -4.43 2.33 -10.87
N GLY A 75 -3.31 2.32 -10.15
CA GLY A 75 -3.09 3.13 -8.96
C GLY A 75 -3.24 2.32 -7.67
N ALA A 76 -2.42 2.66 -6.67
CA ALA A 76 -2.42 2.00 -5.36
C ALA A 76 -3.70 2.26 -4.53
N ASP A 77 -4.41 3.36 -4.80
CA ASP A 77 -5.65 3.73 -4.11
C ASP A 77 -6.86 2.92 -4.59
N ASP A 78 -6.81 2.40 -5.83
CA ASP A 78 -7.94 1.73 -6.47
C ASP A 78 -7.85 0.19 -6.41
N VAL A 79 -6.70 -0.36 -6.03
CA VAL A 79 -6.46 -1.80 -5.98
C VAL A 79 -5.94 -2.23 -4.62
N SER A 80 -6.66 -3.14 -3.97
CA SER A 80 -6.16 -3.90 -2.82
C SER A 80 -6.18 -5.39 -3.14
N GLY A 81 -5.51 -6.19 -2.32
CA GLY A 81 -5.61 -7.63 -2.45
C GLY A 81 -5.26 -8.36 -1.17
N THR A 82 -5.73 -9.61 -1.11
CA THR A 82 -5.50 -10.51 0.01
C THR A 82 -5.12 -11.89 -0.48
N ASN A 83 -4.18 -12.53 0.23
CA ASN A 83 -3.86 -13.93 0.00
C ASN A 83 -4.78 -14.82 0.84
N ILE A 84 -5.31 -15.86 0.21
CA ILE A 84 -6.14 -16.86 0.86
C ILE A 84 -5.26 -17.67 1.80
N GLN A 85 -5.67 -17.77 3.06
CA GLN A 85 -5.00 -18.57 4.08
C GLN A 85 -5.44 -20.03 3.96
N TYR A 86 -4.55 -20.88 3.49
CA TYR A 86 -4.80 -22.32 3.40
C TYR A 86 -3.47 -23.08 3.55
N PRO A 87 -3.48 -24.40 3.84
CA PRO A 87 -2.25 -25.14 4.13
C PRO A 87 -1.18 -25.14 3.02
N ALA A 88 -1.58 -24.87 1.76
CA ALA A 88 -0.72 -24.92 0.58
C ALA A 88 0.26 -26.09 0.58
N SER A 89 -0.26 -27.30 0.80
CA SER A 89 0.49 -28.56 0.84
C SER A 89 0.05 -29.49 -0.29
N LEU A 90 0.96 -30.32 -0.80
CA LEU A 90 0.66 -31.37 -1.77
C LEU A 90 0.31 -32.66 -1.01
N GLY A 91 -0.81 -32.63 -0.29
CA GLY A 91 -1.26 -33.73 0.58
C GLY A 91 -0.76 -33.58 2.02
N ARG A 92 -0.25 -34.67 2.62
CA ARG A 92 0.21 -34.71 4.03
C ARG A 92 1.50 -33.93 4.29
N PHE A 93 2.25 -33.61 3.25
CA PHE A 93 3.53 -32.91 3.33
C PHE A 93 3.47 -31.67 2.44
N SER A 94 3.99 -30.55 2.93
CA SER A 94 4.29 -29.41 2.06
C SER A 94 5.56 -29.75 1.29
N ALA A 95 5.48 -29.79 -0.04
CA ALA A 95 6.64 -30.13 -0.89
C ALA A 95 7.78 -29.10 -0.79
N PHE A 96 7.48 -27.92 -0.26
CA PHE A 96 8.43 -26.85 -0.02
C PHE A 96 8.28 -26.36 1.42
N PRO A 97 9.38 -26.03 2.12
CA PRO A 97 9.31 -25.33 3.38
C PRO A 97 8.56 -24.03 3.16
N THR A 98 7.62 -23.70 4.05
CA THR A 98 6.86 -22.44 3.97
C THR A 98 7.86 -21.29 3.89
N GLN A 99 7.89 -20.61 2.75
CA GLN A 99 8.68 -19.40 2.62
C GLN A 99 7.91 -18.32 3.37
N ARG A 100 8.29 -18.07 4.63
CA ARG A 100 7.92 -16.82 5.27
C ARG A 100 8.63 -15.73 4.47
N ALA A 101 7.85 -14.86 3.84
CA ALA A 101 8.37 -13.60 3.32
C ALA A 101 8.98 -12.83 4.51
N GLY A 102 10.29 -12.95 4.70
CA GLY A 102 11.02 -12.39 5.83
C GLY A 102 11.08 -13.31 7.06
N PHE A 103 12.29 -13.57 7.54
CA PHE A 103 12.67 -14.35 8.73
C PHE A 103 12.68 -15.88 8.57
N GLY A 104 13.88 -16.34 8.18
CA GLY A 104 14.58 -17.52 8.66
C GLY A 104 13.72 -18.66 9.22
N SER A 105 13.56 -19.69 8.39
CA SER A 105 13.15 -21.03 8.82
C SER A 105 14.25 -21.68 9.65
N ARG A 106 14.38 -21.24 10.90
CA ARG A 106 14.97 -22.03 11.98
C ARG A 106 13.89 -22.21 13.04
N ASP A 107 13.72 -23.45 13.43
CA ASP A 107 12.86 -23.90 14.52
C ASP A 107 11.39 -24.00 14.12
N LEU A 108 10.97 -25.21 13.72
CA LEU A 108 9.69 -25.87 14.01
C LEU A 108 9.66 -27.19 13.22
N TRP A 109 10.56 -28.10 13.60
CA TRP A 109 10.41 -29.55 13.49
C TRP A 109 10.72 -30.15 14.85
#